data_AF-A0A0B8P1W0-F1
#
_entry.id   AF-A0A0B8P1W0-F1
#
_cell.length_a   1.000
_cell.length_b   1.000
_cell.length_c   1.000
_cell.angle_alpha   90.00
_cell.angle_beta   90.00
_cell.angle_gamma   90.00
#
_symmetry.space_group_name_H-M   'P 1'
#
loop_
_entity.id
_entity.type
_entity.pdbx_description
1 polymer ?
#
loop_
_entity_poly.entity_id
_entity_poly.type
_entity_poly.pdbx_seq_one_letter_code
_entity_poly.pdbx_strand_id
1 'polypeptide(L)'
;MDVALYSQCTGANAQFEALSKHPELFENITCMLAPLAVSMEALMGSFAKLQGVEEYLDVMDFEQLKFGGYQNKDMNPQFFADAVKMPLLMTQVLDDIWTDNPSDGQKTFDLISSSEKEMLWIEGTTRRFDGYNYFGENPKQMLDFFEKHL
;
A
#
# COMPACT_ATOMS: atom_id res chain seq x y z
N MET A 1 -6.89 -15.59 20.62
CA MET A 1 -7.63 -15.41 19.35
C MET A 1 -6.62 -14.85 18.41
N ASP A 2 -6.35 -15.58 17.34
CA ASP A 2 -5.39 -15.15 16.33
C ASP A 2 -6.07 -14.15 15.39
N VAL A 3 -5.39 -13.05 15.10
CA VAL A 3 -5.96 -11.92 14.35
C VAL A 3 -4.97 -11.53 13.26
N ALA A 4 -5.44 -11.48 12.02
CA ALA A 4 -4.71 -10.90 10.90
C ALA A 4 -5.34 -9.59 10.43
N LEU A 5 -4.53 -8.76 9.79
CA LEU A 5 -4.99 -7.54 9.14
C LEU A 5 -5.08 -7.73 7.63
N TYR A 6 -6.16 -7.23 7.03
CA TYR A 6 -6.30 -7.08 5.58
C TYR A 6 -6.46 -5.59 5.27
N SER A 7 -5.47 -5.02 4.62
CA SER A 7 -5.22 -3.57 4.67
C SER A 7 -5.00 -3.04 3.27
N GLN A 8 -6.11 -2.71 2.62
CA GLN A 8 -6.14 -2.41 1.20
C GLN A 8 -5.85 -0.93 0.92
N CYS A 9 -5.01 -0.67 -0.08
CA CYS A 9 -4.68 0.66 -0.58
C CYS A 9 -4.16 1.59 0.53
N THR A 10 -4.71 2.80 0.64
CA THR A 10 -4.39 3.76 1.70
C THR A 10 -4.73 3.25 3.11
N GLY A 11 -5.53 2.18 3.24
CA GLY A 11 -5.71 1.46 4.49
C GLY A 11 -4.42 0.78 4.99
N ALA A 12 -3.56 0.30 4.08
CA ALA A 12 -2.22 -0.16 4.45
C ALA A 12 -1.35 1.00 4.93
N ASN A 13 -1.35 2.15 4.22
CA ASN A 13 -0.59 3.33 4.63
C ASN A 13 -0.98 3.78 6.06
N ALA A 14 -2.28 3.87 6.33
CA ALA A 14 -2.80 4.25 7.64
C ALA A 14 -2.38 3.25 8.73
N GLN A 15 -2.36 1.95 8.40
CA GLN A 15 -1.90 0.94 9.35
C GLN A 15 -0.38 0.97 9.58
N PHE A 16 0.44 1.26 8.57
CA PHE A 16 1.88 1.43 8.77
C PHE A 16 2.15 2.59 9.73
N GLU A 17 1.46 3.72 9.52
CA GLU A 17 1.56 4.86 10.43
C GLU A 17 1.06 4.52 11.85
N ALA A 18 -0.07 3.81 11.97
CA ALA A 18 -0.60 3.38 13.26
C ALA A 18 0.37 2.42 13.99
N LEU A 19 0.98 1.48 13.26
CA LEU A 19 2.02 0.59 13.79
C LEU A 19 3.25 1.36 14.26
N SER A 20 3.65 2.40 13.53
CA SER A 20 4.77 3.26 13.89
C SER A 20 4.51 4.05 15.17
N LYS A 21 3.29 4.58 15.34
CA LYS A 21 2.93 5.44 16.48
C LYS A 21 2.47 4.67 17.72
N HIS A 22 1.79 3.55 17.53
CA HIS A 22 1.10 2.78 18.57
C HIS A 22 1.29 1.28 18.41
N PRO A 23 2.55 0.77 18.39
CA PRO A 23 2.82 -0.65 18.20
C PRO A 23 2.15 -1.55 19.24
N GLU A 24 1.92 -1.05 20.46
CA GLU A 24 1.24 -1.76 21.56
C GLU A 24 -0.18 -2.20 21.21
N LEU A 25 -0.86 -1.50 20.29
CA LEU A 25 -2.22 -1.85 19.85
C LEU A 25 -2.25 -3.03 18.87
N PHE A 26 -1.08 -3.49 18.42
CA PHE A 26 -0.93 -4.53 17.39
C PHE A 26 -0.21 -5.78 17.91
N GLU A 27 0.02 -5.91 19.22
CA GLU A 27 0.73 -7.05 19.82
C GLU A 27 0.04 -8.40 19.56
N ASN A 28 -1.28 -8.41 19.37
CA ASN A 28 -2.06 -9.62 19.09
C ASN A 28 -2.26 -9.90 17.59
N ILE A 29 -1.65 -9.11 16.71
CA ILE A 29 -1.72 -9.29 15.26
C ILE A 29 -0.62 -10.25 14.81
N THR A 30 -1.01 -11.35 14.19
CA THR A 30 -0.08 -12.42 13.80
C THR A 30 0.51 -12.20 12.41
N CYS A 31 -0.24 -11.61 11.48
CA CYS A 31 0.22 -11.27 10.14
C CYS A 31 -0.61 -10.17 9.48
N MET A 32 -0.10 -9.63 8.38
CA MET A 32 -0.74 -8.57 7.60
C MET A 32 -0.75 -8.91 6.11
N LEU A 33 -1.89 -8.69 5.46
CA LEU A 33 -2.02 -8.59 4.02
C LEU A 33 -2.12 -7.11 3.65
N ALA A 34 -1.27 -6.64 2.74
CA ALA A 34 -1.25 -5.24 2.30
C ALA A 34 -1.46 -5.11 0.78
N PRO A 35 -2.68 -5.32 0.26
CA PRO A 35 -2.94 -5.18 -1.17
C PRO A 35 -2.85 -3.73 -1.61
N LEU A 36 -2.03 -3.46 -2.61
CA LEU A 36 -1.96 -2.20 -3.33
C LEU A 36 -1.65 -0.98 -2.45
N ALA A 37 -0.80 -1.10 -1.41
CA ALA A 37 -0.26 0.08 -0.70
C ALA A 37 0.41 1.05 -1.70
N VAL A 38 0.33 2.35 -1.48
CA VAL A 38 0.73 3.33 -2.52
C VAL A 38 1.11 4.68 -1.95
N SER A 39 2.14 5.31 -2.51
CA SER A 39 2.42 6.72 -2.24
C SER A 39 1.32 7.61 -2.79
N MET A 40 0.84 8.56 -1.99
CA MET A 40 -0.09 9.56 -2.50
C MET A 40 0.57 10.45 -3.55
N GLU A 41 1.87 10.70 -3.44
CA GLU A 41 2.64 11.41 -4.46
C GLU A 41 2.67 10.66 -5.80
N ALA A 42 2.97 9.36 -5.79
CA ALA A 42 2.98 8.55 -7.02
C ALA A 42 1.57 8.42 -7.62
N LEU A 43 0.56 8.19 -6.77
CA LEU A 43 -0.83 8.07 -7.19
C LEU A 43 -1.34 9.37 -7.85
N MET A 44 -1.15 10.52 -7.19
CA MET A 44 -1.61 11.80 -7.72
C MET A 44 -0.78 12.26 -8.92
N GLY A 45 0.52 11.98 -8.95
CA GLY A 45 1.38 12.24 -10.11
C GLY A 45 0.90 11.47 -11.35
N SER A 46 0.65 10.17 -11.22
CA SER A 46 0.13 9.35 -12.31
C SER A 46 -1.28 9.77 -12.75
N PHE A 47 -2.17 10.12 -11.81
CA PHE A 47 -3.48 10.68 -12.16
C PHE A 47 -3.41 12.01 -12.89
N ALA A 48 -2.61 12.95 -12.41
CA ALA A 48 -2.44 14.24 -13.07
C ALA A 48 -1.91 14.06 -14.50
N LYS A 49 -0.94 13.14 -14.69
CA LYS A 49 -0.43 12.79 -16.01
C LYS A 49 -1.49 12.17 -16.93
N LEU A 50 -2.30 11.24 -16.42
CA LEU A 50 -3.40 10.64 -17.20
C LEU A 50 -4.45 11.68 -17.64
N GLN A 51 -4.64 12.74 -16.85
CA GLN A 51 -5.57 13.84 -17.15
C GLN A 51 -4.91 14.98 -17.96
N GLY A 52 -3.59 14.95 -18.16
CA GLY A 52 -2.83 16.00 -18.86
C GLY A 52 -2.75 17.31 -18.07
N VAL A 53 -2.59 17.22 -16.75
CA VAL A 53 -2.56 18.37 -15.81
C VAL A 53 -1.40 18.27 -14.80
N GLU A 54 -0.33 17.55 -15.14
CA GLU A 54 0.82 17.36 -14.26
C GLU A 54 1.49 18.66 -13.78
N GLU A 55 1.37 19.75 -14.54
CA GLU A 55 1.89 21.06 -14.16
C GLU A 55 1.13 21.73 -12.99
N TYR A 56 -0.03 21.18 -12.60
CA TYR A 56 -0.88 21.74 -11.55
C TYR A 56 -0.81 20.99 -10.21
N LEU A 57 0.13 20.06 -10.02
CA LEU A 57 0.27 19.30 -8.78
C LEU A 57 0.42 20.19 -7.53
N ASP A 58 1.20 21.26 -7.61
CA ASP A 58 1.36 22.23 -6.51
C ASP A 58 0.05 22.96 -6.17
N VAL A 59 -0.78 23.23 -7.19
CA VAL A 59 -2.11 23.83 -7.00
C VAL A 59 -3.06 22.84 -6.34
N MET A 60 -3.02 21.57 -6.73
CA MET A 60 -3.82 20.51 -6.10
C MET A 60 -3.44 20.35 -4.62
N ASP A 61 -2.16 20.32 -4.30
CA ASP A 61 -1.67 20.29 -2.90
C ASP A 61 -2.14 21.52 -2.13
N PHE A 62 -2.07 22.72 -2.72
CA PHE A 62 -2.53 23.94 -2.08
C PHE A 62 -4.05 23.92 -1.77
N GLU A 63 -4.88 23.45 -2.70
CA GLU A 63 -6.31 23.29 -2.46
C GLU A 63 -6.59 22.25 -1.37
N GLN A 64 -5.87 21.12 -1.37
CA GLN A 64 -5.99 20.10 -0.31
C GLN A 64 -5.68 20.68 1.08
N LEU A 65 -4.63 21.50 1.20
CA LEU A 65 -4.27 22.17 2.45
C LEU A 65 -5.36 23.15 2.94
N LYS A 66 -6.02 23.89 2.03
CA LYS A 66 -7.15 24.77 2.41
C LYS A 66 -8.31 24.01 3.03
N PHE A 67 -8.53 22.77 2.62
CA PHE A 67 -9.53 21.88 3.20
C PHE A 67 -9.06 21.14 4.46
N GLY A 68 -7.86 21.45 4.96
CA GLY A 68 -7.29 20.81 6.15
C GLY A 68 -6.64 19.45 5.87
N GLY A 69 -6.35 19.13 4.61
CA GLY A 69 -5.55 17.97 4.22
C GLY A 69 -4.05 18.21 4.37
N TYR A 70 -3.25 17.35 3.75
CA TYR A 70 -1.78 17.40 3.74
C TYR A 70 -1.24 17.59 2.33
N GLN A 71 0.05 17.74 2.12
CA GLN A 71 0.61 17.63 0.77
C GLN A 71 0.71 16.15 0.38
N ASN A 72 0.60 15.81 -0.91
CA ASN A 72 0.65 14.42 -1.34
C ASN A 72 1.97 13.72 -0.95
N LYS A 73 3.10 14.44 -1.04
CA LYS A 73 4.42 13.94 -0.61
C LYS A 73 4.50 13.58 0.88
N ASP A 74 3.63 14.13 1.71
CA ASP A 74 3.62 13.92 3.16
C ASP A 74 2.78 12.69 3.56
N MET A 75 2.01 12.11 2.62
CA MET A 75 1.09 10.99 2.85
C MET A 75 1.61 9.66 2.27
N ASN A 76 2.92 9.51 2.25
CA ASN A 76 3.62 8.38 1.65
C ASN A 76 3.85 7.26 2.70
N PRO A 77 3.50 5.99 2.40
CA PRO A 77 3.63 4.89 3.37
C PRO A 77 5.08 4.60 3.76
N GLN A 78 6.05 4.99 2.92
CA GLN A 78 7.47 4.74 3.13
C GLN A 78 8.01 5.37 4.42
N PHE A 79 7.38 6.43 4.93
CA PHE A 79 7.79 7.04 6.20
C PHE A 79 7.60 6.14 7.41
N PHE A 80 6.75 5.10 7.28
CA PHE A 80 6.34 4.24 8.39
C PHE A 80 6.48 2.74 8.07
N ALA A 81 6.96 2.40 6.88
CA ALA A 81 7.08 1.02 6.41
C ALA A 81 7.98 0.16 7.33
N ASP A 82 9.01 0.75 7.93
CA ASP A 82 9.92 0.09 8.86
C ASP A 82 9.24 -0.37 10.17
N ALA A 83 8.08 0.20 10.51
CA ALA A 83 7.30 -0.25 11.66
C ALA A 83 6.63 -1.62 11.46
N VAL A 84 6.47 -2.06 10.20
CA VAL A 84 5.87 -3.35 9.87
C VAL A 84 6.89 -4.47 10.11
N LYS A 85 6.69 -5.22 11.19
CA LYS A 85 7.61 -6.29 11.64
C LYS A 85 6.99 -7.69 11.61
N MET A 86 5.67 -7.79 11.62
CA MET A 86 4.95 -9.05 11.49
C MET A 86 5.10 -9.63 10.07
N PRO A 87 4.86 -10.94 9.88
CA PRO A 87 4.73 -11.52 8.55
C PRO A 87 3.80 -10.70 7.64
N LEU A 88 4.27 -10.43 6.42
CA LEU A 88 3.59 -9.55 5.46
C LEU A 88 3.48 -10.22 4.10
N LEU A 89 2.29 -10.22 3.51
CA LEU A 89 2.12 -10.43 2.07
C LEU A 89 1.57 -9.13 1.44
N MET A 90 2.42 -8.48 0.66
CA MET A 90 2.11 -7.26 -0.08
C MET A 90 1.83 -7.62 -1.54
N THR A 91 0.81 -7.00 -2.14
CA THR A 91 0.51 -7.20 -3.56
C THR A 91 0.49 -5.88 -4.30
N GLN A 92 0.85 -5.90 -5.58
CA GLN A 92 0.86 -4.76 -6.48
C GLN A 92 0.47 -5.21 -7.89
N VAL A 93 -0.18 -4.35 -8.67
CA VAL A 93 -0.30 -4.55 -10.13
C VAL A 93 0.96 -4.00 -10.79
N LEU A 94 1.66 -4.82 -11.58
CA LEU A 94 2.97 -4.49 -12.13
C LEU A 94 2.91 -3.27 -13.07
N ASP A 95 1.95 -3.27 -13.99
CA ASP A 95 1.77 -2.21 -14.99
C ASP A 95 0.63 -1.23 -14.61
N ASP A 96 0.42 -1.00 -13.30
CA ASP A 96 -0.68 -0.17 -12.82
C ASP A 96 -0.57 1.28 -13.33
N ILE A 97 -1.52 1.71 -14.16
CA ILE A 97 -1.53 3.08 -14.69
C ILE A 97 -1.84 4.14 -13.62
N TRP A 98 -2.32 3.74 -12.44
CA TRP A 98 -2.66 4.67 -11.36
C TRP A 98 -1.48 5.04 -10.50
N THR A 99 -0.36 4.34 -10.55
CA THR A 99 0.85 4.65 -9.77
C THR A 99 2.11 4.46 -10.61
N ASP A 100 3.29 4.72 -10.06
CA ASP A 100 4.58 4.49 -10.70
C ASP A 100 5.12 3.10 -10.32
N ASN A 101 4.45 2.03 -10.75
CA ASN A 101 4.96 0.67 -10.53
C ASN A 101 5.92 0.24 -11.65
N PRO A 102 6.97 -0.57 -11.34
CA PRO A 102 7.25 -1.17 -10.03
C PRO A 102 7.96 -0.25 -9.01
N SER A 103 8.39 0.95 -9.40
CA SER A 103 9.22 1.87 -8.59
C SER A 103 8.61 2.13 -7.19
N ASP A 104 7.37 2.59 -7.13
CA ASP A 104 6.69 2.97 -5.89
C ASP A 104 6.42 1.77 -4.96
N GLY A 105 5.83 0.71 -5.52
CA GLY A 105 5.52 -0.53 -4.81
C GLY A 105 6.78 -1.22 -4.27
N GLN A 106 7.83 -1.32 -5.08
CA GLN A 106 9.10 -1.94 -4.67
C GLN A 106 9.80 -1.12 -3.59
N LYS A 107 9.86 0.21 -3.74
CA LYS A 107 10.45 1.11 -2.73
C LYS A 107 9.76 0.95 -1.37
N THR A 108 8.44 0.84 -1.36
CA THR A 108 7.67 0.58 -0.13
C THR A 108 8.03 -0.77 0.48
N PHE A 109 8.02 -1.82 -0.33
CA PHE A 109 8.32 -3.17 0.12
C PHE A 109 9.74 -3.32 0.66
N ASP A 110 10.72 -2.68 0.04
CA ASP A 110 12.12 -2.74 0.48
C ASP A 110 12.33 -2.17 1.88
N LEU A 111 11.57 -1.12 2.24
CA LEU A 111 11.63 -0.46 3.54
C LEU A 111 10.93 -1.23 4.68
N ILE A 112 10.10 -2.23 4.36
CA ILE A 112 9.45 -3.08 5.37
C ILE A 112 10.50 -3.83 6.19
N SER A 113 10.40 -3.79 7.53
CA SER A 113 11.36 -4.45 8.44
C SER A 113 11.01 -5.89 8.81
N SER A 114 9.90 -6.43 8.33
CA SER A 114 9.54 -7.83 8.53
C SER A 114 10.59 -8.78 7.96
N SER A 115 10.98 -9.78 8.75
CA SER A 115 11.85 -10.88 8.30
C SER A 115 11.13 -11.89 7.42
N GLU A 116 9.80 -11.89 7.43
CA GLU A 116 8.95 -12.80 6.67
C GLU A 116 7.99 -11.97 5.80
N LYS A 117 8.54 -11.41 4.70
CA LYS A 117 7.77 -10.60 3.75
C LYS A 117 7.78 -11.21 2.35
N GLU A 118 6.61 -11.21 1.72
CA GLU A 118 6.37 -11.72 0.38
C GLU A 118 5.77 -10.59 -0.49
N MET A 119 6.26 -10.44 -1.72
CA MET A 119 5.69 -9.54 -2.72
C MET A 119 5.05 -10.37 -3.83
N LEU A 120 3.80 -10.05 -4.16
CA LEU A 120 3.10 -10.56 -5.33
C LEU A 120 2.88 -9.46 -6.35
N TRP A 121 3.51 -9.58 -7.51
CA TRP A 121 3.22 -8.77 -8.68
C TRP A 121 2.11 -9.42 -9.50
N ILE A 122 0.99 -8.72 -9.64
CA ILE A 122 -0.14 -9.09 -10.49
C ILE A 122 0.16 -8.56 -11.88
N GLU A 123 0.33 -9.48 -12.82
CA GLU A 123 0.71 -9.20 -14.21
C GLU A 123 -0.48 -9.38 -15.17
N GLY A 124 -0.33 -8.89 -16.40
CA GLY A 124 -1.34 -9.05 -17.45
C GLY A 124 -2.50 -8.06 -17.38
N THR A 125 -2.41 -7.03 -16.53
CA THR A 125 -3.37 -5.94 -16.45
C THR A 125 -2.69 -4.63 -16.08
N THR A 126 -3.28 -3.53 -16.54
CA THR A 126 -2.92 -2.17 -16.14
C THR A 126 -3.90 -1.58 -15.13
N ARG A 127 -5.00 -2.27 -14.84
CA ARG A 127 -6.10 -1.73 -14.04
C ARG A 127 -5.92 -2.09 -12.58
N ARG A 128 -5.76 -1.08 -11.72
CA ARG A 128 -5.72 -1.25 -10.25
C ARG A 128 -6.88 -2.08 -9.68
N PHE A 129 -8.08 -1.95 -10.25
CA PHE A 129 -9.26 -2.68 -9.79
C PHE A 129 -9.16 -4.20 -9.96
N ASP A 130 -8.37 -4.68 -10.92
CA ASP A 130 -8.11 -6.12 -11.04
C ASP A 130 -7.27 -6.59 -9.85
N GLY A 131 -6.36 -5.75 -9.36
CA GLY A 131 -5.61 -6.00 -8.11
C GLY A 131 -6.49 -6.08 -6.88
N TYR A 132 -7.52 -5.22 -6.77
CA TYR A 132 -8.47 -5.26 -5.65
C TYR A 132 -9.32 -6.54 -5.64
N ASN A 133 -9.66 -7.06 -6.81
CA ASN A 133 -10.48 -8.27 -6.93
C ASN A 133 -9.66 -9.56 -7.00
N TYR A 134 -8.32 -9.46 -7.09
CA TYR A 134 -7.44 -10.59 -7.39
C TYR A 134 -7.68 -11.82 -6.51
N PHE A 135 -7.78 -11.63 -5.19
CA PHE A 135 -7.98 -12.75 -4.25
C PHE A 135 -9.39 -13.33 -4.26
N GLY A 136 -10.37 -12.65 -4.85
CA GLY A 136 -11.69 -13.23 -5.11
C GLY A 136 -11.63 -14.31 -6.20
N GLU A 137 -10.73 -14.12 -7.18
CA GLU A 137 -10.53 -15.05 -8.30
C GLU A 137 -9.39 -16.05 -8.05
N ASN A 138 -8.36 -15.63 -7.31
CA ASN A 138 -7.13 -16.37 -7.04
C ASN A 138 -6.87 -16.46 -5.52
N PRO A 139 -7.74 -17.12 -4.74
CA PRO A 139 -7.66 -17.08 -3.28
C PRO A 139 -6.46 -17.84 -2.70
N LYS A 140 -5.89 -18.78 -3.47
CA LYS A 140 -4.93 -19.77 -2.96
C LYS A 140 -3.77 -19.12 -2.20
N GLN A 141 -3.11 -18.12 -2.75
CA GLN A 141 -1.94 -17.51 -2.13
C GLN A 141 -2.28 -16.79 -0.81
N MET A 142 -3.43 -16.10 -0.74
CA MET A 142 -3.91 -15.49 0.49
C MET A 142 -4.24 -16.54 1.55
N LEU A 143 -4.90 -17.63 1.14
CA LEU A 143 -5.25 -18.73 2.05
C LEU A 143 -4.00 -19.46 2.57
N ASP A 144 -3.04 -19.77 1.71
CA ASP A 144 -1.76 -20.39 2.09
C ASP A 144 -0.98 -19.49 3.07
N PHE A 145 -0.97 -18.17 2.82
CA PHE A 145 -0.31 -17.20 3.70
C PHE A 145 -0.96 -17.18 5.09
N PHE A 146 -2.30 -17.16 5.16
CA PHE A 146 -3.01 -17.23 6.44
C PHE A 146 -2.84 -18.59 7.12
N GLU A 147 -2.87 -19.71 6.40
CA GLU A 147 -2.62 -21.04 6.99
C GLU A 147 -1.22 -21.13 7.63
N LYS A 148 -0.24 -20.42 7.07
CA LYS A 148 1.14 -20.40 7.58
C LYS A 148 1.34 -19.49 8.79
N HIS A 149 0.63 -18.36 8.86
CA HIS A 149 0.94 -17.29 9.82
C HIS A 149 -0.20 -16.92 10.79
N LEU A 150 -1.40 -17.44 10.59
CA LEU A 150 -2.55 -17.28 11.50
C LEU A 150 -2.59 -18.43 12.50
#